data_AF-A0A2G7GVU8-F1
#
_entry.id   AF-A0A2G7GVU8-F1
#
_cell.length_a   1.000
_cell.length_b   1.000
_cell.length_c   1.000
_cell.angle_alpha   90.00
_cell.angle_beta   90.00
_cell.angle_gamma   90.00
#
_symmetry.space_group_name_H-M   'P 1'
#
loop_
_entity.id
_entity.type
_entity.pdbx_description
1 polymer ?
#
loop_
_entity_poly.entity_id
_entity_poly.type
_entity_poly.pdbx_seq_one_letter_code
_entity_poly.pdbx_strand_id
1 'polypeptide(L)'
;MEAARAAPRRQPDTHPGPDDTLSWVVERACLHVTRLQDTTRATLAGAVVDALLRGDSPQILALTLTQRFGTLNRDARRLAITEVAFARANGFLAAAVGRQVAWFSAAGCCTHCQQLDGTRYRVTAGPGDPQRDVWAGKHNVGMLAADRTPAIPLHPNCRCRWVIVEDAAPGVSDRTKAALAAMMND
;
A
#
# COMPACT_ATOMS: atom_id res chain seq x y z
N MET A 1 33.05 -23.95 18.95
CA MET A 1 31.92 -24.40 18.11
C MET A 1 30.65 -24.00 18.83
N GLU A 2 30.15 -22.81 18.53
CA GLU A 2 29.01 -22.19 19.23
C GLU A 2 27.75 -22.39 18.38
N ALA A 3 26.77 -23.11 18.92
CA ALA A 3 25.54 -23.46 18.21
C ALA A 3 24.63 -22.23 18.10
N ALA A 4 24.39 -21.77 16.87
CA ALA A 4 23.47 -20.69 16.56
C ALA A 4 22.04 -21.06 17.00
N ARG A 5 21.46 -20.31 17.94
CA ARG A 5 20.04 -20.40 18.30
C ARG A 5 19.20 -19.93 17.12
N ALA A 6 18.45 -20.86 16.53
CA ALA A 6 17.45 -20.56 15.50
C ALA A 6 16.34 -19.67 16.08
N ALA A 7 16.05 -18.56 15.39
CA ALA A 7 14.91 -17.70 15.71
C ALA A 7 13.59 -18.48 15.55
N PRO A 8 12.58 -18.24 16.42
CA PRO A 8 11.32 -18.96 16.36
C PRO A 8 10.59 -18.68 15.03
N ARG A 9 10.20 -19.76 14.33
CA ARG A 9 9.34 -19.67 13.14
C ARG A 9 7.98 -19.09 13.55
N ARG A 10 7.57 -18.00 12.88
CA ARG A 10 6.25 -17.40 13.04
C ARG A 10 5.18 -18.43 12.63
N GLN A 11 4.22 -18.70 13.50
CA GLN A 11 3.07 -19.55 13.17
C GLN A 11 2.20 -18.89 12.09
N PRO A 12 1.51 -19.67 11.24
CA PRO A 12 0.58 -19.13 10.26
C PRO A 12 -0.67 -18.58 10.97
N ASP A 13 -0.89 -17.27 10.82
CA ASP A 13 -2.04 -16.57 11.39
C ASP A 13 -3.35 -17.17 10.83
N THR A 14 -4.18 -17.71 11.73
CA THR A 14 -5.55 -18.15 11.45
C THR A 14 -6.41 -16.93 11.15
N HIS A 15 -7.03 -16.86 9.96
CA HIS A 15 -7.87 -15.73 9.56
C HIS A 15 -9.15 -15.67 10.41
N PRO A 16 -9.44 -14.55 11.08
CA PRO A 16 -10.65 -14.43 11.87
C PRO A 16 -11.79 -13.76 11.06
N GLY A 17 -13.04 -13.93 11.51
CA GLY A 17 -14.24 -13.43 10.84
C GLY A 17 -14.37 -11.89 10.80
N PRO A 18 -15.42 -11.34 10.14
CA PRO A 18 -15.56 -9.90 9.90
C PRO A 18 -15.66 -9.03 11.17
N ASP A 19 -16.23 -9.52 12.27
CA ASP A 19 -16.27 -8.81 13.58
C ASP A 19 -14.92 -8.85 14.31
N ASP A 20 -14.19 -9.97 14.22
CA ASP A 20 -12.84 -10.09 14.78
C ASP A 20 -11.80 -9.29 13.98
N THR A 21 -12.08 -8.98 12.72
CA THR A 21 -11.21 -8.18 11.87
C THR A 21 -11.06 -6.76 12.43
N LEU A 22 -12.15 -6.14 12.91
CA LEU A 22 -12.09 -4.83 13.56
C LEU A 22 -11.32 -4.89 14.87
N SER A 23 -11.57 -5.91 15.69
CA SER A 23 -10.87 -6.14 16.95
C SER A 23 -9.35 -6.32 16.75
N TRP A 24 -8.95 -7.10 15.74
CA TRP A 24 -7.55 -7.29 15.37
C TRP A 24 -6.89 -6.01 14.84
N VAL A 25 -7.60 -5.24 14.01
CA VAL A 25 -7.09 -3.95 13.51
C VAL A 25 -6.90 -2.97 14.66
N VAL A 26 -7.83 -2.93 15.63
CA VAL A 26 -7.73 -2.08 16.82
C VAL A 26 -6.56 -2.51 17.71
N GLU A 27 -6.44 -3.80 18.03
CA GLU A 27 -5.33 -4.31 18.84
C GLU A 27 -3.97 -4.02 18.20
N ARG A 28 -3.86 -4.25 16.89
CA ARG A 28 -2.65 -3.98 16.12
C ARG A 28 -2.35 -2.48 16.04
N ALA A 29 -3.37 -1.63 15.88
CA ALA A 29 -3.21 -0.19 15.94
C ALA A 29 -2.71 0.27 17.30
N CYS A 30 -3.26 -0.26 18.40
CA CYS A 30 -2.80 0.01 19.76
C CYS A 30 -1.33 -0.38 19.95
N LEU A 31 -0.93 -1.58 19.51
CA LEU A 31 0.46 -2.03 19.57
C LEU A 31 1.40 -1.10 18.78
N HIS A 32 0.99 -0.64 17.60
CA HIS A 32 1.77 0.30 16.79
C HIS A 32 1.85 1.69 17.44
N VAL A 33 0.77 2.18 18.04
CA VAL A 33 0.74 3.46 18.76
C VAL A 33 1.62 3.42 20.00
N THR A 34 1.53 2.38 20.82
CA THR A 34 2.37 2.21 22.02
C THR A 34 3.84 2.12 21.64
N ARG A 35 4.18 1.29 20.63
CA ARG A 35 5.57 1.18 20.14
C ARG A 35 6.09 2.51 19.61
N LEU A 36 5.25 3.30 18.93
CA LEU A 36 5.61 4.64 18.45
C LEU A 36 5.90 5.58 19.63
N GLN A 37 5.07 5.55 20.68
CA GLN A 37 5.27 6.37 21.88
C GLN A 37 6.58 6.01 22.60
N ASP A 38 6.84 4.72 22.81
CA ASP A 38 8.05 4.25 23.50
C ASP A 38 9.33 4.58 22.70
N THR A 39 9.30 4.34 21.39
CA THR A 39 10.42 4.69 20.49
C THR A 39 10.67 6.20 20.46
N THR A 40 9.60 6.99 20.48
CA THR A 40 9.67 8.46 20.51
C THR A 40 10.32 8.95 21.81
N ARG A 41 9.88 8.41 22.96
CA ARG A 41 10.45 8.74 24.27
C ARG A 41 11.92 8.36 24.37
N ALA A 42 12.28 7.16 23.92
CA ALA A 42 13.67 6.69 23.91
C ALA A 42 14.55 7.56 22.99
N THR A 43 14.07 7.91 21.81
CA THR A 43 14.78 8.79 20.85
C THR A 43 15.02 10.18 21.44
N LEU A 44 14.02 10.75 22.12
CA LEU A 44 14.12 12.06 22.77
C LEU A 44 15.10 12.02 23.94
N ALA A 45 15.01 11.02 24.81
CA ALA A 45 15.93 10.82 25.92
C ALA A 45 17.38 10.65 25.44
N GLY A 46 17.60 9.83 24.41
CA GLY A 46 18.92 9.63 23.81
C GLY A 46 19.49 10.92 23.22
N ALA A 47 18.70 11.70 22.49
CA ALA A 47 19.15 12.97 21.92
C ALA A 47 19.52 14.02 22.99
N VAL A 48 18.80 14.04 24.12
CA VAL A 48 19.14 14.90 25.27
C VAL A 48 20.44 14.46 25.92
N VAL A 49 20.61 13.16 26.20
CA VAL A 49 21.85 12.60 26.78
C VAL A 49 23.04 12.91 25.87
N ASP A 50 22.90 12.67 24.57
CA ASP A 50 23.89 12.96 23.55
C ASP A 50 24.31 14.43 23.52
N ALA A 51 23.35 15.35 23.60
CA ALA A 51 23.60 16.79 23.63
C ALA A 51 24.32 17.23 24.90
N LEU A 52 23.95 16.66 26.05
CA LEU A 52 24.62 16.90 27.32
C LEU A 52 26.06 16.40 27.30
N LEU A 53 26.31 15.22 26.74
CA LEU A 53 27.67 14.65 26.61
C LEU A 53 28.57 15.47 25.69
N ARG A 54 28.04 16.06 24.63
CA ARG A 54 28.79 16.92 23.69
C ARG A 54 28.93 18.37 24.14
N GLY A 55 28.18 18.80 25.17
CA GLY A 55 28.10 20.20 25.57
C GLY A 55 27.36 21.07 24.54
N ASP A 56 26.42 20.47 23.79
CA ASP A 56 25.65 21.17 22.77
C ASP A 56 24.76 22.25 23.41
N SER A 57 24.60 23.39 22.74
CA SER A 57 23.66 24.42 23.20
C SER A 57 22.20 23.95 23.01
N PRO A 58 21.24 24.52 23.76
CA PRO A 58 19.82 24.24 23.57
C PRO A 58 19.33 24.46 22.13
N GLN A 59 19.94 25.38 21.38
CA GLN A 59 19.62 25.65 19.98
C GLN A 59 20.07 24.50 19.06
N ILE A 60 21.25 23.92 19.32
CA ILE A 60 21.76 22.76 18.57
C ILE A 60 20.95 21.51 18.89
N LEU A 61 20.58 21.30 20.15
CA LEU A 61 19.64 20.23 20.53
C LEU A 61 18.28 20.42 19.84
N ALA A 62 17.72 21.63 19.86
CA ALA A 62 16.45 21.93 19.21
C ALA A 62 16.49 21.66 17.68
N LEU A 63 17.58 22.04 17.01
CA LEU A 63 17.79 21.74 15.60
C LEU A 63 17.86 20.23 15.35
N THR A 64 18.61 19.49 16.18
CA THR A 64 18.76 18.03 16.08
C THR A 64 17.43 17.31 16.28
N LEU A 65 16.65 17.70 17.28
CA LEU A 65 15.32 17.16 17.53
C LEU A 65 14.39 17.47 16.35
N THR A 66 14.42 18.70 15.83
CA THR A 66 13.61 19.11 14.67
C THR A 66 13.94 18.28 13.43
N GLN A 67 15.22 18.00 13.17
CA GLN A 67 15.64 17.16 12.05
C GLN A 67 15.21 15.68 12.22
N ARG A 68 15.38 15.12 13.43
CA ARG A 68 14.99 13.74 13.74
C ARG A 68 13.47 13.54 13.66
N PHE A 69 12.70 14.41 14.31
CA PHE A 69 11.24 14.35 14.24
C PHE A 69 10.68 14.80 12.88
N GLY A 70 11.38 15.68 12.16
CA GLY A 70 11.06 16.02 10.77
C GLY A 70 11.20 14.83 9.83
N THR A 71 12.22 14.00 10.03
CA THR A 71 12.37 12.70 9.34
C THR A 71 11.22 11.77 9.70
N LEU A 72 10.89 11.67 11.00
CA LEU A 72 9.78 10.84 11.48
C LEU A 72 8.44 11.25 10.87
N ASN A 73 8.14 12.55 10.77
CA ASN A 73 6.93 13.06 10.12
C ASN A 73 6.86 12.70 8.63
N ARG A 74 8.00 12.78 7.93
CA ARG A 74 8.09 12.40 6.52
C ARG A 74 7.83 10.90 6.33
N ASP A 75 8.40 10.08 7.21
CA ASP A 75 8.25 8.62 7.15
C ASP A 75 6.84 8.18 7.57
N ALA A 76 6.25 8.81 8.59
CA ALA A 76 4.86 8.59 8.99
C ALA A 76 3.89 8.91 7.84
N ARG A 77 4.11 10.03 7.13
CA ARG A 77 3.31 10.37 5.93
C ARG A 77 3.47 9.31 4.84
N ARG A 78 4.69 8.87 4.56
CA ARG A 78 4.95 7.83 3.54
C ARG A 78 4.26 6.52 3.90
N LEU A 79 4.39 6.09 5.15
CA LEU A 79 3.74 4.89 5.67
C LEU A 79 2.22 5.01 5.54
N ALA A 80 1.62 6.11 5.97
CA ALA A 80 0.18 6.31 5.84
C ALA A 80 -0.28 6.23 4.37
N ILE A 81 0.45 6.86 3.44
CA ILE A 81 0.14 6.79 2.00
C ILE A 81 0.25 5.34 1.49
N THR A 82 1.32 4.62 1.83
CA THR A 82 1.53 3.25 1.36
C THR A 82 0.54 2.27 1.93
N GLU A 83 0.29 2.32 3.24
CA GLU A 83 -0.62 1.39 3.92
C GLU A 83 -2.06 1.59 3.43
N VAL A 84 -2.50 2.85 3.28
CA VAL A 84 -3.83 3.15 2.75
C VAL A 84 -3.95 2.72 1.28
N ALA A 85 -2.94 2.97 0.46
CA ALA A 85 -2.94 2.56 -0.94
C ALA A 85 -2.96 1.02 -1.07
N PHE A 86 -2.17 0.32 -0.27
CA PHE A 86 -2.09 -1.13 -0.27
C PHE A 86 -3.41 -1.76 0.22
N ALA A 87 -3.96 -1.26 1.33
CA ALA A 87 -5.26 -1.72 1.85
C ALA A 87 -6.38 -1.55 0.81
N ARG A 88 -6.44 -0.38 0.16
CA ARG A 88 -7.41 -0.11 -0.92
C ARG A 88 -7.24 -1.06 -2.10
N ALA A 89 -6.01 -1.24 -2.58
CA ALA A 89 -5.73 -2.10 -3.72
C ALA A 89 -6.08 -3.57 -3.41
N ASN A 90 -5.72 -4.06 -2.22
CA ASN A 90 -6.02 -5.43 -1.81
C ASN A 90 -7.51 -5.68 -1.62
N GLY A 91 -8.23 -4.76 -0.96
CA GLY A 91 -9.69 -4.86 -0.83
C GLY A 91 -10.39 -4.88 -2.19
N PHE A 92 -9.94 -4.03 -3.12
CA PHE A 92 -10.45 -3.99 -4.48
C PHE A 92 -10.18 -5.30 -5.24
N LEU A 93 -8.94 -5.80 -5.22
CA LEU A 93 -8.58 -7.05 -5.91
C LEU A 93 -9.29 -8.27 -5.30
N ALA A 94 -9.44 -8.32 -3.97
CA ALA A 94 -10.19 -9.38 -3.31
C ALA A 94 -11.65 -9.44 -3.77
N ALA A 95 -12.29 -8.29 -3.99
CA ALA A 95 -13.65 -8.20 -4.51
C ALA A 95 -13.74 -8.45 -6.03
N ALA A 96 -12.62 -8.42 -6.75
CA ALA A 96 -12.57 -8.52 -8.20
C ALA A 96 -12.09 -9.89 -8.71
N VAL A 97 -11.92 -10.90 -7.84
CA VAL A 97 -11.48 -12.25 -8.22
C VAL A 97 -12.33 -12.82 -9.36
N GLY A 98 -11.66 -13.35 -10.39
CA GLY A 98 -12.30 -13.88 -11.59
C GLY A 98 -12.64 -12.82 -12.65
N ARG A 99 -12.47 -11.52 -12.36
CA ARG A 99 -12.68 -10.43 -13.31
C ARG A 99 -11.35 -9.99 -13.93
N GLN A 100 -11.42 -9.17 -14.98
CA GLN A 100 -10.28 -8.43 -15.48
C GLN A 100 -10.21 -7.04 -14.87
N VAL A 101 -8.98 -6.60 -14.59
CA VAL A 101 -8.69 -5.23 -14.16
C VAL A 101 -7.66 -4.61 -15.07
N ALA A 102 -7.75 -3.31 -15.29
CA ALA A 102 -6.70 -2.54 -15.94
C ALA A 102 -5.97 -1.66 -14.93
N TRP A 103 -4.69 -1.44 -15.20
CA TRP A 103 -3.90 -0.43 -14.50
C TRP A 103 -4.30 0.96 -15.01
N PHE A 104 -4.62 1.88 -14.10
CA PHE A 104 -4.90 3.27 -14.44
C PHE A 104 -3.90 4.20 -13.76
N SER A 105 -3.12 4.88 -14.58
CA SER A 105 -2.07 5.78 -14.15
C SER A 105 -2.61 7.16 -13.78
N ALA A 106 -2.14 7.67 -12.65
CA ALA A 106 -2.44 9.05 -12.25
C ALA A 106 -1.67 10.05 -13.13
N ALA A 107 -2.23 11.24 -13.33
CA ALA A 107 -1.54 12.31 -14.04
C ALA A 107 -0.17 12.64 -13.39
N GLY A 108 0.88 12.66 -14.21
CA GLY A 108 2.26 12.86 -13.75
C GLY A 108 2.80 11.70 -12.91
N CYS A 109 2.37 10.46 -13.17
CA CYS A 109 2.97 9.28 -12.55
C CYS A 109 4.41 9.03 -13.02
N CYS A 110 5.10 8.08 -12.40
CA CYS A 110 6.44 7.69 -12.86
C CYS A 110 6.38 6.95 -14.20
N THR A 111 7.49 6.94 -14.94
CA THR A 111 7.60 6.26 -16.24
C THR A 111 7.17 4.80 -16.18
N HIS A 112 7.48 4.09 -15.09
CA HIS A 112 7.12 2.68 -14.95
C HIS A 112 5.61 2.47 -14.80
N CYS A 113 4.91 3.32 -14.04
CA CYS A 113 3.45 3.27 -13.97
C CYS A 113 2.83 3.64 -15.32
N GLN A 114 3.37 4.65 -15.99
CA GLN A 114 2.87 5.10 -17.30
C GLN A 114 2.92 3.99 -18.34
N GLN A 115 3.95 3.14 -18.31
CA GLN A 115 4.08 1.98 -19.19
C GLN A 115 3.01 0.91 -18.96
N LEU A 116 2.49 0.80 -17.73
CA LEU A 116 1.45 -0.17 -17.39
C LEU A 116 0.05 0.35 -17.71
N ASP A 117 -0.11 1.65 -17.98
CA ASP A 117 -1.42 2.28 -18.17
C ASP A 117 -2.26 1.58 -19.25
N GLY A 118 -3.52 1.29 -18.91
CA GLY A 118 -4.46 0.57 -19.76
C GLY A 118 -4.20 -0.94 -19.90
N THR A 119 -3.06 -1.45 -19.41
CA THR A 119 -2.74 -2.89 -19.49
C THR A 119 -3.70 -3.68 -18.63
N ARG A 120 -4.25 -4.76 -19.19
CA ARG A 120 -5.22 -5.63 -18.55
C ARG A 120 -4.54 -6.81 -17.86
N TYR A 121 -5.04 -7.16 -16.69
CA TYR A 121 -4.60 -8.26 -15.85
C TYR A 121 -5.80 -9.07 -15.39
N ARG A 122 -5.59 -10.38 -15.24
CA ARG A 122 -6.59 -11.26 -14.65
C ARG A 122 -6.44 -11.23 -13.13
N VAL A 123 -7.56 -11.11 -12.43
CA VAL A 123 -7.55 -11.17 -10.96
C VAL A 123 -7.73 -12.61 -10.51
N THR A 124 -6.77 -13.12 -9.74
CA THR A 124 -6.74 -14.50 -9.23
C THR A 124 -6.96 -14.52 -7.71
N ALA A 125 -7.51 -15.62 -7.20
CA ALA A 125 -7.74 -15.81 -5.75
C ALA A 125 -6.44 -15.93 -4.95
N GLY A 126 -5.34 -16.28 -5.62
CA GLY A 126 -4.01 -16.40 -5.02
C GLY A 126 -2.92 -16.19 -6.07
N PRO A 127 -1.65 -16.47 -5.73
CA PRO A 127 -0.53 -16.28 -6.63
C PRO A 127 -0.70 -17.01 -7.97
N GLY A 128 -0.60 -16.26 -9.06
CA GLY A 128 -0.61 -16.74 -10.44
C GLY A 128 0.67 -16.36 -11.19
N ASP A 129 0.56 -16.12 -12.49
CA ASP A 129 1.65 -15.55 -13.30
C ASP A 129 1.96 -14.12 -12.81
N PRO A 130 3.14 -13.82 -12.27
CA PRO A 130 3.44 -12.50 -11.73
C PRO A 130 3.36 -11.36 -12.75
N GLN A 131 3.47 -11.63 -14.06
CA GLN A 131 3.42 -10.59 -15.09
C GLN A 131 2.03 -10.40 -15.70
N ARG A 132 1.12 -11.37 -15.53
CA ARG A 132 -0.21 -11.36 -16.17
C ARG A 132 -1.37 -11.43 -15.19
N ASP A 133 -1.11 -11.92 -13.99
CA ASP A 133 -2.07 -12.08 -12.91
C ASP A 133 -1.80 -11.12 -11.76
N VAL A 134 -2.88 -10.69 -11.10
CA VAL A 134 -2.85 -9.86 -9.91
C VAL A 134 -3.76 -10.46 -8.84
N TRP A 135 -3.36 -10.36 -7.58
CA TRP A 135 -4.09 -10.91 -6.45
C TRP A 135 -3.91 -10.02 -5.22
N ALA A 136 -4.82 -10.15 -4.25
CA ALA A 136 -4.69 -9.47 -2.97
C ALA A 136 -3.45 -9.97 -2.22
N GLY A 137 -2.64 -9.03 -1.72
CA GLY A 137 -1.38 -9.30 -1.03
C GLY A 137 -0.14 -9.25 -1.93
N LYS A 138 -0.29 -9.14 -3.26
CA LYS A 138 0.85 -8.98 -4.17
C LYS A 138 1.59 -7.67 -3.92
N HIS A 139 2.90 -7.73 -3.69
CA HIS A 139 3.74 -6.56 -3.43
C HIS A 139 5.16 -6.74 -3.99
N ASN A 140 5.87 -5.63 -4.21
CA ASN A 140 7.27 -5.66 -4.69
C ASN A 140 8.30 -5.38 -3.57
N VAL A 141 7.95 -5.57 -2.30
CA VAL A 141 8.89 -5.41 -1.18
C VAL A 141 10.07 -6.38 -1.37
N GLY A 142 11.29 -5.85 -1.29
CA GLY A 142 12.52 -6.64 -1.46
C GLY A 142 12.95 -6.90 -2.91
N MET A 143 12.17 -6.45 -3.91
CA MET A 143 12.51 -6.64 -5.32
C MET A 143 13.33 -5.47 -5.88
N LEU A 144 14.28 -5.79 -6.78
CA LEU A 144 15.00 -4.79 -7.57
C LEU A 144 14.05 -4.12 -8.55
N ALA A 145 14.39 -2.90 -8.99
CA ALA A 145 13.53 -2.11 -9.89
C ALA A 145 13.24 -2.83 -11.22
N ALA A 146 14.21 -3.58 -11.76
CA ALA A 146 14.07 -4.32 -13.01
C ALA A 146 13.13 -5.53 -12.91
N ASP A 147 12.96 -6.10 -11.71
CA ASP A 147 12.18 -7.32 -11.49
C ASP A 147 10.76 -7.02 -11.01
N ARG A 148 10.38 -5.74 -10.89
CA ARG A 148 9.08 -5.36 -10.34
C ARG A 148 7.96 -5.88 -11.22
N THR A 149 6.92 -6.36 -10.54
CA THR A 149 5.71 -6.85 -11.16
C THR A 149 4.57 -5.85 -10.97
N PRO A 150 3.49 -5.91 -11.77
CA PRO A 150 2.33 -5.05 -11.59
C PRO A 150 1.67 -5.31 -10.23
N ALA A 151 1.87 -4.37 -9.30
CA ALA A 151 1.31 -4.35 -7.95
C ALA A 151 1.08 -2.89 -7.52
N ILE A 152 -0.01 -2.64 -6.78
CA ILE A 152 -0.32 -1.30 -6.25
C ILE A 152 -0.26 -1.35 -4.72
N PRO A 153 0.52 -0.48 -4.07
CA PRO A 153 1.38 0.54 -4.68
C PRO A 153 2.68 -0.06 -5.26
N LEU A 154 3.14 0.49 -6.38
CA LEU A 154 4.41 0.09 -7.02
C LEU A 154 5.63 0.67 -6.29
N HIS A 155 5.43 1.79 -5.60
CA HIS A 155 6.43 2.54 -4.84
C HIS A 155 5.72 3.46 -3.84
N PRO A 156 6.42 4.06 -2.85
CA PRO A 156 5.76 4.75 -1.74
C PRO A 156 4.81 5.89 -2.10
N ASN A 157 5.04 6.57 -3.23
CA ASN A 157 4.18 7.65 -3.72
C ASN A 157 3.30 7.23 -4.92
N CYS A 158 3.02 5.94 -5.08
CA CYS A 158 2.20 5.47 -6.19
C CYS A 158 0.75 5.91 -5.97
N ARG A 159 0.21 6.65 -6.95
CA ARG A 159 -1.18 7.17 -6.95
C ARG A 159 -2.06 6.46 -7.97
N CYS A 160 -1.51 5.47 -8.66
CA CYS A 160 -2.21 4.68 -9.66
C CYS A 160 -3.22 3.75 -8.99
N ARG A 161 -4.20 3.28 -9.75
CA ARG A 161 -5.27 2.42 -9.23
C ARG A 161 -5.59 1.28 -10.17
N TRP A 162 -6.17 0.24 -9.61
CA TRP A 162 -6.86 -0.79 -10.38
C TRP A 162 -8.26 -0.31 -10.73
N VAL A 163 -8.71 -0.64 -11.94
CA VAL A 163 -10.07 -0.41 -12.39
C VAL A 163 -10.57 -1.70 -13.01
N ILE A 164 -11.77 -2.14 -12.67
CA ILE A 164 -12.35 -3.30 -13.31
C ILE A 164 -12.70 -2.91 -14.73
N VAL A 165 -12.27 -3.73 -15.67
CA VAL A 165 -12.62 -3.61 -17.06
C VAL A 165 -13.51 -4.79 -17.41
N GLU A 166 -14.71 -4.48 -17.87
CA GLU A 166 -15.58 -5.43 -18.52
C GLU A 166 -15.35 -5.31 -20.02
N ASP A 167 -15.38 -6.43 -20.73
CA ASP A 167 -15.52 -6.35 -22.18
C ASP A 167 -16.85 -5.65 -22.45
N ALA A 168 -16.83 -4.66 -23.35
CA ALA A 168 -18.03 -3.98 -23.76
C ALA A 168 -19.03 -5.05 -24.21
N ALA A 169 -20.12 -5.22 -23.48
CA ALA A 169 -21.19 -6.08 -23.93
C ALA A 169 -21.60 -5.59 -25.33
N PRO A 170 -21.65 -6.46 -26.36
CA PRO A 170 -22.30 -6.10 -27.60
C PRO A 170 -23.79 -5.95 -27.27
N GLY A 171 -24.22 -4.72 -26.98
CA GLY A 171 -25.57 -4.49 -26.50
C GLY A 171 -25.70 -3.17 -25.77
N VAL A 172 -25.79 -2.09 -26.53
CA VAL A 172 -26.58 -0.93 -26.10
C VAL A 172 -27.92 -1.48 -25.60
N SER A 173 -28.28 -1.20 -24.35
CA SER A 173 -29.53 -1.72 -23.79
C SER A 173 -30.71 -1.32 -24.68
N ASP A 174 -31.75 -2.15 -24.77
CA ASP A 174 -32.90 -1.83 -25.64
C ASP A 174 -33.57 -0.51 -25.25
N ARG A 175 -33.47 -0.13 -23.97
CA ARG A 175 -33.87 1.19 -23.47
C ARG A 175 -33.02 2.32 -24.08
N THR A 176 -31.72 2.13 -24.20
CA THR A 176 -30.80 3.10 -24.80
C THR A 176 -30.98 3.17 -26.32
N LYS A 177 -31.27 2.04 -26.99
CA LYS A 177 -31.64 2.04 -28.41
C LYS A 177 -32.94 2.80 -28.66
N ALA A 178 -33.96 2.60 -27.81
CA ALA A 178 -35.24 3.30 -27.89
C ALA A 178 -35.08 4.81 -27.64
N ALA A 179 -34.25 5.22 -26.68
CA ALA A 179 -33.97 6.62 -26.41
C ALA A 179 -33.25 7.31 -27.59
N LEU A 180 -32.28 6.64 -28.22
CA LEU A 180 -31.60 7.15 -29.42
C LEU A 180 -32.56 7.27 -30.63
N ALA A 181 -33.42 6.27 -30.85
CA ALA A 181 -34.41 6.31 -31.91
C ALA A 181 -35.43 7.45 -31.74
N ALA A 182 -35.81 7.76 -30.50
CA ALA A 182 -36.68 8.89 -30.20
C ALA A 182 -36.00 10.24 -30.47
N MET A 183 -34.68 10.35 -30.24
CA MET A 183 -33.92 11.59 -30.47
C MET A 183 -33.55 11.84 -31.94
N MET A 184 -33.66 10.82 -32.81
CA MET A 184 -33.33 10.93 -34.24
C MET A 184 -34.54 11.15 -35.14
N ASN A 185 -35.75 11.19 -34.56
CA ASN A 185 -37.02 11.41 -35.27
C ASN A 185 -37.65 12.80 -34.98
N ASP A 186 -36.92 13.68 -34.27
CA ASP A 186 -37.18 15.12 -34.14
C ASP A 186 -36.22 15.91 -35.05
#